data_AF-A0A382L2W5-F1
#
_entry.id   AF-A0A382L2W5-F1
#
_cell.length_a   1.000
_cell.length_b   1.000
_cell.length_c   1.000
_cell.angle_alpha   90.00
_cell.angle_beta   90.00
_cell.angle_gamma   90.00
#
_symmetry.space_group_name_H-M   'P 1'
#
loop_
_entity.id
_entity.type
_entity.pdbx_description
1 polymer ?
#
loop_
_entity_poly.entity_id
_entity_poly.type
_entity_poly.pdbx_seq_one_letter_code
_entity_poly.pdbx_strand_id
1 'polypeptide(L)'
;NGKVDTFELSPGDAGLPEVSLEDLKGGDAEYNAVAIRKMLEGEPGPYRDVVLLNTAAALIISGKVKDLKEGVNIAANTIDSGKAKLVLERMIEITNSIDVNGEVENA
;
A
#
# COMPACT_ATOMS: atom_id res chain seq x y z
N ASN A 1 17.48 -15.65 14.07
CA ASN A 1 18.37 -16.06 15.19
C ASN A 1 17.60 -16.33 16.49
N GLY A 2 16.26 -16.46 16.46
CA GLY A 2 15.45 -16.77 17.66
C GLY A 2 15.44 -15.67 18.73
N LYS A 3 15.97 -14.48 18.41
CA LYS A 3 16.00 -13.32 19.30
C LYS A 3 14.82 -12.41 18.97
N VAL A 4 14.26 -11.79 20.00
CA VAL A 4 13.26 -10.73 19.87
C VAL A 4 13.92 -9.45 20.33
N ASP A 5 13.96 -8.46 19.43
CA ASP A 5 14.47 -7.13 19.69
C ASP A 5 13.28 -6.15 19.63
N THR A 6 13.19 -5.24 20.60
CA THR A 6 12.15 -4.22 20.67
C THR A 6 12.76 -2.86 20.40
N PHE A 7 12.10 -2.06 19.58
CA PHE A 7 12.48 -0.70 19.24
C PHE A 7 11.23 0.10 18.91
N GLU A 8 11.36 1.42 18.95
CA GLU A 8 10.30 2.36 18.55
C GLU A 8 10.66 2.97 17.19
N LEU A 9 9.63 3.28 16.40
CA LEU A 9 9.75 3.95 15.11
C LEU A 9 8.78 5.12 15.06
N SER A 10 9.22 6.19 14.42
CA SER A 10 8.44 7.36 14.05
C SER A 10 8.33 7.46 12.52
N PRO A 11 7.34 8.20 11.98
CA PRO A 11 7.30 8.54 10.56
C PRO A 11 8.61 9.20 10.07
N GLY A 12 9.26 10.00 10.93
CA GLY A 12 10.52 10.68 10.63
C GLY A 12 11.68 9.73 10.32
N ASP A 13 11.72 8.54 10.91
CA ASP A 13 12.74 7.52 10.61
C ASP A 13 12.68 7.04 9.15
N ALA A 14 11.48 7.10 8.57
CA ALA A 14 11.21 6.78 7.18
C ALA A 14 11.27 8.00 6.24
N GLY A 15 11.52 9.20 6.78
CA GLY A 15 11.50 10.47 6.03
C GLY A 15 10.10 10.99 5.71
N LEU A 16 9.08 10.55 6.47
CA LEU A 16 7.68 10.95 6.29
C LEU A 16 7.27 11.97 7.37
N PRO A 17 6.27 12.83 7.08
CA PRO A 17 5.76 13.77 8.06
C PRO A 17 4.93 13.06 9.15
N GLU A 18 4.88 13.67 10.33
CA GLU A 18 3.88 13.32 11.33
C GLU A 18 2.54 13.97 11.00
N VAL A 19 1.45 13.25 11.26
CA VAL A 19 0.07 13.68 11.05
C VAL A 19 -0.77 13.34 12.27
N SER A 20 -1.93 13.98 12.42
CA SER A 20 -2.85 13.63 13.50
C SER A 20 -3.61 12.34 13.18
N LEU A 21 -4.16 11.69 14.21
CA LEU A 21 -5.01 10.51 14.01
C LEU A 21 -6.30 10.84 13.24
N GLU A 22 -6.81 12.07 13.35
CA GLU A 22 -7.99 12.49 12.59
C GLU A 22 -7.68 12.58 11.09
N ASP A 23 -6.43 12.87 10.70
CA ASP A 23 -6.00 12.90 9.29
C ASP A 23 -5.99 11.49 8.63
N LEU A 24 -5.94 10.43 9.45
CA LEU A 24 -5.95 9.03 9.02
C LEU A 24 -7.33 8.37 9.19
N LYS A 25 -8.32 9.11 9.65
CA LYS A 25 -9.64 8.56 9.96
C LYS A 25 -10.43 8.30 8.68
N GLY A 26 -10.63 7.01 8.41
CA GLY A 26 -11.50 6.55 7.34
C GLY A 26 -12.97 6.91 7.56
N GLY A 27 -13.76 6.73 6.50
CA GLY A 27 -15.21 6.92 6.48
C GLY A 27 -15.95 5.59 6.28
N ASP A 28 -17.07 5.65 5.57
CA ASP A 28 -17.79 4.46 5.10
C ASP A 28 -17.03 3.72 3.97
N ALA A 29 -17.63 2.66 3.46
CA ALA A 29 -17.02 1.82 2.44
C ALA A 29 -16.76 2.59 1.14
N GLU A 30 -17.74 3.38 0.68
CA GLU A 30 -17.65 4.21 -0.51
C GLU A 30 -16.55 5.27 -0.41
N TYR A 31 -16.49 5.98 0.72
CA TYR A 31 -15.44 6.96 1.00
C TYR A 31 -14.06 6.29 0.98
N ASN A 32 -13.88 5.17 1.69
CA ASN A 32 -12.59 4.50 1.78
C ASN A 32 -12.15 3.95 0.42
N ALA A 33 -13.08 3.44 -0.40
CA ALA A 33 -12.79 2.98 -1.76
C ALA A 33 -12.28 4.13 -2.65
N VAL A 34 -12.91 5.31 -2.58
CA VAL A 34 -12.46 6.50 -3.31
C VAL A 34 -11.08 6.96 -2.82
N ALA A 35 -10.88 7.02 -1.50
CA ALA A 35 -9.60 7.44 -0.91
C ALA A 35 -8.44 6.52 -1.30
N ILE A 36 -8.64 5.20 -1.25
CA ILE A 36 -7.63 4.21 -1.65
C ILE A 36 -7.31 4.33 -3.15
N ARG A 37 -8.32 4.48 -4.02
CA ARG A 37 -8.10 4.64 -5.46
C ARG A 37 -7.29 5.89 -5.78
N LYS A 38 -7.63 7.03 -5.18
CA LYS A 38 -6.87 8.29 -5.30
C LYS A 38 -5.42 8.14 -4.86
N MET A 39 -5.19 7.48 -3.71
CA MET A 39 -3.85 7.19 -3.22
C MET A 39 -3.06 6.31 -4.19
N LEU A 40 -3.68 5.26 -4.76
CA LEU A 40 -3.06 4.39 -5.77
C LEU A 40 -2.79 5.11 -7.11
N GLU A 41 -3.50 6.21 -7.38
CA GLU A 41 -3.23 7.13 -8.50
C GLU A 41 -2.11 8.13 -8.20
N GLY A 42 -1.52 8.07 -7.01
CA GLY A 42 -0.41 8.91 -6.60
C GLY A 42 -0.81 10.19 -5.87
N GLU A 43 -2.08 10.37 -5.48
CA GLU A 43 -2.49 11.54 -4.70
C GLU A 43 -1.66 11.61 -3.39
N PRO A 44 -0.92 12.71 -3.14
CA PRO A 44 -0.15 12.86 -1.91
C PRO A 44 -1.08 13.07 -0.71
N GLY A 45 -0.67 12.61 0.47
CA GLY A 45 -1.39 12.86 1.71
C GLY A 45 -1.24 11.76 2.76
N PRO A 46 -1.91 11.92 3.91
CA PRO A 46 -1.75 11.03 5.08
C PRO A 46 -1.98 9.54 4.79
N TYR A 47 -2.99 9.21 3.96
CA TYR A 47 -3.24 7.83 3.54
C TYR A 47 -2.11 7.23 2.72
N ARG A 48 -1.49 8.04 1.84
CA ARG A 48 -0.31 7.61 1.09
C ARG A 48 0.85 7.38 2.05
N ASP A 49 1.14 8.33 2.92
CA ASP A 49 2.30 8.29 3.82
C ASP A 49 2.25 7.06 4.76
N VAL A 50 1.09 6.76 5.35
CA VAL A 50 0.95 5.57 6.21
C VAL A 50 1.10 4.25 5.43
N VAL A 51 0.65 4.21 4.17
CA VAL A 51 0.84 3.04 3.30
C VAL A 51 2.31 2.89 2.91
N LEU A 52 3.02 3.98 2.64
CA LEU A 52 4.46 3.97 2.37
C LEU A 52 5.24 3.41 3.58
N LEU A 53 4.93 3.88 4.80
CA LEU A 53 5.57 3.42 6.03
C LEU A 53 5.37 1.92 6.25
N ASN A 54 4.12 1.45 6.19
CA ASN A 54 3.79 0.02 6.37
C ASN A 54 4.44 -0.86 5.30
N THR A 55 4.47 -0.39 4.05
CA THR A 55 5.11 -1.11 2.94
C THR A 55 6.62 -1.19 3.15
N ALA A 56 7.26 -0.09 3.59
CA ALA A 56 8.69 -0.07 3.88
C ALA A 56 9.05 -1.07 4.99
N ALA A 57 8.25 -1.15 6.07
CA ALA A 57 8.44 -2.13 7.13
C ALA A 57 8.31 -3.58 6.61
N ALA A 58 7.31 -3.86 5.76
CA ALA A 58 7.14 -5.18 5.13
C ALA A 58 8.32 -5.54 4.20
N LEU A 59 8.88 -4.55 3.48
CA LEU A 59 10.05 -4.74 2.63
C LEU A 59 11.32 -5.06 3.45
N ILE A 60 11.48 -4.45 4.63
CA ILE A 60 12.58 -4.80 5.55
C ILE A 60 12.43 -6.24 6.03
N ILE A 61 11.23 -6.62 6.50
CA ILE A 61 10.96 -7.98 7.02
C ILE A 61 11.20 -9.04 5.95
N SER A 62 10.87 -8.73 4.69
CA SER A 62 11.11 -9.63 3.54
C SER A 62 12.55 -9.60 3.01
N GLY A 63 13.45 -8.82 3.64
CA GLY A 63 14.86 -8.71 3.26
C GLY A 63 15.08 -8.04 1.89
N LYS A 64 14.13 -7.23 1.42
CA LYS A 64 14.20 -6.55 0.12
C LYS A 64 14.91 -5.20 0.19
N VAL A 65 14.92 -4.57 1.36
CA VAL A 65 15.56 -3.27 1.62
C VAL A 65 16.29 -3.31 2.95
N LYS A 66 17.25 -2.40 3.13
CA LYS A 66 18.08 -2.34 4.35
C LYS A 66 17.53 -1.38 5.40
N ASP A 67 16.76 -0.40 4.97
CA ASP A 67 16.20 0.63 5.85
C ASP A 67 14.85 1.15 5.36
N LEU A 68 14.18 1.93 6.20
CA LEU A 68 12.84 2.46 5.94
C LEU A 68 12.83 3.45 4.78
N LYS A 69 13.90 4.24 4.59
CA LYS A 69 13.96 5.27 3.53
C LYS A 69 14.05 4.62 2.16
N GLU A 70 14.86 3.58 2.02
CA GLU A 70 14.92 2.75 0.82
C GLU A 70 13.55 2.10 0.52
N GLY A 71 12.90 1.55 1.57
CA GLY A 71 11.56 0.98 1.47
C GLY A 71 10.50 1.98 1.02
N VAL A 72 10.47 3.18 1.60
CA VAL A 72 9.55 4.27 1.22
C VAL A 72 9.78 4.70 -0.22
N ASN A 73 11.03 4.84 -0.65
CA ASN A 73 11.35 5.20 -2.04
C ASN A 73 10.83 4.16 -3.04
N ILE A 74 10.99 2.86 -2.73
CA ILE A 74 10.46 1.79 -3.58
C ILE A 74 8.92 1.80 -3.58
N ALA A 75 8.30 1.95 -2.42
CA ALA A 75 6.84 2.02 -2.30
C ALA A 75 6.26 3.22 -3.06
N ALA A 76 6.87 4.40 -2.93
CA ALA A 76 6.47 5.62 -3.63
C ALA A 76 6.58 5.44 -5.14
N ASN A 77 7.73 4.97 -5.63
CA ASN A 77 7.92 4.67 -7.05
C ASN A 77 6.90 3.63 -7.57
N THR A 78 6.50 2.66 -6.75
CA THR A 78 5.51 1.63 -7.13
C THR A 78 4.11 2.23 -7.28
N ILE A 79 3.75 3.17 -6.42
CA ILE A 79 2.49 3.94 -6.54
C ILE A 79 2.57 4.88 -7.75
N ASP A 80 3.61 5.72 -7.83
CA ASP A 80 3.74 6.77 -8.85
C ASP A 80 3.87 6.22 -10.27
N SER A 81 4.45 5.02 -10.43
CA SER A 81 4.50 4.34 -11.73
C SER A 81 3.19 3.65 -12.12
N GLY A 82 2.16 3.69 -11.27
CA GLY A 82 0.86 3.04 -11.50
C GLY A 82 0.86 1.52 -11.29
N LYS A 83 2.01 0.91 -10.94
CA LYS A 83 2.11 -0.54 -10.75
C LYS A 83 1.18 -1.06 -9.65
N ALA A 84 1.06 -0.32 -8.54
CA ALA A 84 0.15 -0.69 -7.46
C ALA A 84 -1.31 -0.68 -7.92
N LYS A 85 -1.72 0.33 -8.70
CA LYS A 85 -3.06 0.43 -9.30
C LYS A 85 -3.33 -0.74 -10.25
N LEU A 86 -2.38 -1.09 -11.12
CA LEU A 86 -2.52 -2.22 -12.05
C LEU A 86 -2.74 -3.56 -11.32
N VAL A 87 -2.13 -3.76 -10.15
CA VAL A 87 -2.36 -4.97 -9.34
C VAL A 87 -3.79 -5.02 -8.83
N LEU A 88 -4.35 -3.89 -8.36
CA LEU A 88 -5.76 -3.82 -7.96
C LEU A 88 -6.70 -4.11 -9.13
N GLU A 89 -6.44 -3.51 -10.30
CA GLU A 89 -7.25 -3.73 -11.51
C GLU A 89 -7.21 -5.20 -11.94
N ARG A 90 -6.03 -5.83 -11.92
CA ARG A 90 -5.89 -7.25 -12.23
C ARG A 90 -6.60 -8.14 -11.22
N MET A 91 -6.56 -7.79 -9.93
CA MET A 91 -7.30 -8.53 -8.90
C MET A 91 -8.81 -8.47 -9.16
N ILE A 92 -9.35 -7.28 -9.46
CA ILE A 92 -10.77 -7.10 -9.78
C ILE A 92 -11.17 -7.94 -11.00
N GLU A 93 -10.36 -7.91 -12.06
CA GLU A 93 -10.58 -8.71 -13.26
C GLU A 93 -10.65 -10.20 -12.91
N ILE A 94 -9.65 -10.74 -12.20
CA ILE A 94 -9.59 -12.16 -11.82
C ILE A 94 -10.79 -12.56 -10.97
N THR A 95 -11.18 -11.75 -9.98
CA THR A 95 -12.28 -12.11 -9.07
C THR A 95 -13.66 -12.02 -9.72
N ASN A 96 -13.81 -11.22 -10.78
CA ASN A 96 -15.08 -11.05 -11.50
C ASN A 96 -15.19 -11.93 -12.76
N SER A 97 -14.07 -12.46 -13.26
CA SER A 97 -14.02 -13.33 -14.45
C SER A 97 -14.24 -14.82 -14.15
N ILE A 98 -14.36 -15.20 -12.86
CA ILE A 98 -14.80 -16.54 -12.49
C ILE A 98 -16.33 -16.57 -12.57
N ASP A 99 -16.87 -16.99 -13.71
CA ASP A 99 -18.23 -17.50 -13.78
C ASP A 99 -18.30 -18.77 -12.93
N VAL A 100 -19.20 -18.78 -11.94
CA VAL A 100 -19.46 -19.93 -11.06
C VAL A 100 -20.00 -21.16 -11.81
N ASN A 101 -20.17 -21.08 -13.13
CA ASN A 101 -20.68 -22.15 -13.98
C ASN A 101 -19.69 -22.74 -14.99
N GLY A 102 -18.38 -22.43 -14.92
CA GLY A 102 -17.36 -23.23 -15.63
C GLY A 102 -17.49 -23.33 -17.16
N GLU A 103 -18.17 -22.39 -17.82
CA GLU A 103 -18.12 -22.29 -19.28
C GLU A 103 -17.05 -21.28 -19.68
N VAL A 104 -15.99 -21.79 -20.31
CA VAL A 104 -14.98 -20.96 -20.96
C VAL A 104 -15.64 -20.37 -22.20
N GLU A 105 -16.01 -19.09 -22.15
CA GLU A 105 -16.53 -18.38 -23.32
C GLU A 105 -15.37 -18.17 -24.30
N ASN A 106 -15.26 -19.06 -25.29
CA ASN A 106 -14.40 -18.88 -26.45
C ASN A 106 -15.03 -17.83 -27.37
N ALA A 107 -14.30 -16.75 -27.64
CA ALA A 107 -14.46 -15.93 -28.84
C ALA A 107 -13.13 -15.86 -29.58
#